data_AF-A0AAD7LGJ9-F1
#
_entry.id   AF-A0AAD7LGJ9-F1
#
_cell.length_a   1.000
_cell.length_b   1.000
_cell.length_c   1.000
_cell.angle_alpha   90.00
_cell.angle_beta   90.00
_cell.angle_gamma   90.00
#
_symmetry.space_group_name_H-M   'P 1'
#
loop_
_entity.id
_entity.type
_entity.pdbx_description
1 polymer ?
#
loop_
_entity_poly.entity_id
_entity_poly.type
_entity_poly.pdbx_seq_one_letter_code
_entity_poly.pdbx_strand_id
1 'polypeptide(L)'
;MGGQNLSSGGSLISSMSGSDHSSGGFLLKLELDGNLGAYRVNRSNFPEDSYWSTATFGSYSKRLTLDKKGFLGLEGPNYNSSLLHILDNGTYPEKNKTSIYRATLDTDGFFRLYVHHFDSSTSSNLLKKWSTLDNPCEVRGFCGINSYCLVKNNNAVCQCYPGLFSFDHSCKFLVCYRNHSEDGCRSTKEPTVLYNITSLKNMWWVDSPYSVANMSTMNVCSKSCQEDCNCRAVLYMDENCNKYKLPLRYGRMSENTSAKAFFKTKVTRSPVVINKSKRNLIFVLLLSLGSISCLCLVFAIFSFFLYKKQIHRYTKLTGSANLVLAGERKLRSYSFEELAKLTDDFKEEIDEIILSSWVYDCIMTGDIHKLVVDDDDVDWNTLERMLKVGLWCAQEDPNLRPLMKNVMWMLEGVIEVPVPPSPARFIS
;
A
#
# COMPACT_ATOMS: atom_id res chain seq x y z
N MET A 1 -23.14 10.99 -38.37
CA MET A 1 -22.86 11.73 -39.62
C MET A 1 -24.14 12.35 -40.14
N GLY A 2 -24.06 13.41 -40.95
CA GLY A 2 -25.24 14.02 -41.57
C GLY A 2 -26.10 13.00 -42.32
N GLY A 3 -27.40 13.01 -42.06
CA GLY A 3 -28.38 12.04 -42.52
C GLY A 3 -28.56 10.81 -41.63
N GLN A 4 -27.91 10.74 -40.46
CA GLN A 4 -28.07 9.65 -39.50
C GLN A 4 -28.89 10.09 -38.29
N ASN A 5 -29.62 9.14 -37.72
CA ASN A 5 -30.45 9.32 -36.54
C ASN A 5 -30.03 8.32 -35.46
N LEU A 6 -30.06 8.77 -34.20
CA LEU A 6 -30.00 7.91 -33.02
C LEU A 6 -31.41 7.77 -32.45
N SER A 7 -31.96 6.56 -32.50
CA SER A 7 -33.30 6.28 -32.01
C SER A 7 -33.34 6.18 -30.48
N SER A 8 -34.53 6.29 -29.90
CA SER A 8 -34.73 6.07 -28.46
C SER A 8 -34.18 4.72 -28.00
N GLY A 9 -33.51 4.70 -26.85
CA GLY A 9 -32.74 3.57 -26.33
C GLY A 9 -31.33 3.43 -26.92
N GLY A 10 -31.03 4.13 -28.01
CA GLY A 10 -29.73 4.15 -28.66
C GLY A 10 -28.67 4.91 -27.86
N SER A 11 -27.41 4.57 -28.10
CA SER A 11 -26.28 5.26 -27.46
C SER A 11 -25.06 5.42 -28.38
N LEU A 12 -24.21 6.40 -28.04
CA LEU A 12 -22.88 6.61 -28.59
C LEU A 12 -21.86 6.43 -27.47
N ILE A 13 -20.77 5.72 -27.75
CA ILE A 13 -19.65 5.51 -26.81
C ILE A 13 -18.43 6.22 -27.38
N SER A 14 -17.71 6.97 -26.54
CA SER A 14 -16.49 7.65 -26.95
C SER A 14 -15.39 6.64 -27.30
N SER A 15 -14.42 7.02 -28.12
CA SER A 15 -13.17 6.25 -28.24
C SER A 15 -12.32 6.36 -26.97
N MET A 16 -11.41 5.43 -26.75
CA MET A 16 -10.45 5.44 -25.65
C MET A 16 -9.43 6.58 -25.80
N SER A 17 -8.93 6.80 -27.01
CA SER A 17 -8.05 7.95 -27.33
C SER A 17 -8.18 8.34 -28.81
N GLY A 18 -7.42 9.35 -29.25
CA GLY A 18 -7.41 9.78 -30.65
C GLY A 18 -6.83 8.73 -31.61
N SER A 19 -5.95 7.85 -31.11
CA SER A 19 -5.33 6.77 -31.88
C SER A 19 -5.89 5.39 -31.55
N ASP A 20 -6.60 5.25 -30.44
CA ASP A 20 -7.21 4.00 -29.98
C ASP A 20 -8.73 4.13 -30.04
N HIS A 21 -9.32 3.46 -31.03
CA HIS A 21 -10.75 3.47 -31.31
C HIS A 21 -11.55 2.42 -30.53
N SER A 22 -10.93 1.73 -29.57
CA SER A 22 -11.67 0.89 -28.60
C SER A 22 -12.64 1.73 -27.75
N SER A 23 -13.59 1.06 -27.10
CA SER A 23 -14.60 1.71 -26.26
C SER A 23 -13.96 2.46 -25.08
N GLY A 24 -14.16 3.77 -25.04
CA GLY A 24 -13.68 4.65 -23.99
C GLY A 24 -14.64 4.80 -22.82
N GLY A 25 -14.42 5.85 -22.02
CA GLY A 25 -15.06 6.02 -20.72
C GLY A 25 -16.37 6.81 -20.71
N PHE A 26 -16.86 7.31 -21.85
CA PHE A 26 -18.03 8.20 -21.91
C PHE A 26 -19.14 7.63 -22.81
N LEU A 27 -20.38 7.87 -22.40
CA LEU A 27 -21.60 7.39 -23.03
C LEU A 27 -22.57 8.55 -23.22
N LEU A 28 -23.11 8.72 -24.42
CA LEU A 28 -24.25 9.58 -24.69
C LEU A 28 -25.43 8.67 -25.02
N LYS A 29 -26.54 8.80 -24.28
CA LYS A 29 -27.69 7.91 -24.43
C LYS A 29 -28.97 8.70 -24.55
N LEU A 30 -29.78 8.33 -25.54
CA LEU A 30 -31.14 8.82 -25.67
C LEU A 30 -32.04 7.86 -24.90
N GLU A 31 -32.47 8.27 -23.72
CA GLU A 31 -33.29 7.45 -22.84
C GLU A 31 -34.71 7.25 -23.40
N LEU A 32 -35.39 6.23 -22.87
CA LEU A 32 -36.74 5.87 -23.32
C LEU A 32 -37.78 6.95 -22.99
N ASP A 33 -37.52 7.77 -21.97
CA ASP A 33 -38.36 8.91 -21.59
C ASP A 33 -38.18 10.14 -22.52
N GLY A 34 -37.30 10.04 -23.52
CA GLY A 34 -37.01 11.08 -24.50
C GLY A 34 -35.89 12.03 -24.08
N ASN A 35 -35.28 11.83 -22.92
CA ASN A 35 -34.16 12.66 -22.48
C ASN A 35 -32.82 12.18 -23.07
N LEU A 36 -32.07 13.08 -23.69
CA LEU A 36 -30.69 12.82 -24.09
C LEU A 36 -29.75 13.22 -22.95
N GLY A 37 -28.94 12.27 -22.47
CA GLY A 37 -28.01 12.46 -21.37
C GLY A 37 -26.60 11.96 -21.69
N ALA A 38 -25.60 12.57 -21.05
CA ALA A 38 -24.20 12.17 -21.13
C ALA A 38 -23.71 11.64 -19.77
N TYR A 39 -23.02 10.49 -19.80
CA TYR A 39 -22.70 9.66 -18.64
C TYR A 39 -21.28 9.08 -18.73
N ARG A 40 -20.76 8.60 -17.61
CA ARG A 40 -19.57 7.74 -17.57
C ARG A 40 -19.98 6.28 -17.77
N VAL A 41 -19.20 5.54 -18.57
CA VAL A 41 -19.37 4.09 -18.77
C VAL A 41 -19.16 3.35 -17.42
N ASN A 42 -19.89 2.24 -17.22
CA ASN A 42 -19.89 1.40 -16.00
C ASN A 42 -20.49 2.05 -14.74
N ARG A 43 -21.27 3.12 -14.86
CA ARG A 43 -22.17 3.56 -13.79
C ARG A 43 -23.63 3.32 -14.19
N SER A 44 -24.48 3.17 -13.19
CA SER A 44 -25.92 3.11 -13.39
C SER A 44 -26.37 4.30 -14.24
N ASN A 45 -27.16 4.06 -15.28
CA ASN A 45 -27.69 5.13 -16.15
C ASN A 45 -28.84 5.89 -15.46
N PHE A 46 -28.72 6.13 -14.16
CA PHE A 46 -29.70 6.93 -13.43
C PHE A 46 -29.58 8.38 -13.91
N PRO A 47 -30.70 9.10 -14.14
CA PRO A 47 -30.67 10.50 -14.57
C PRO A 47 -29.80 11.38 -13.67
N GLU A 48 -29.74 11.08 -12.38
CA GLU A 48 -28.95 11.79 -11.36
C GLU A 48 -27.44 11.68 -11.59
N ASP A 49 -26.96 10.65 -12.31
CA ASP A 49 -25.55 10.41 -12.60
C ASP A 49 -25.07 11.10 -13.90
N SER A 50 -25.99 11.69 -14.67
CA SER A 50 -25.64 12.45 -15.87
C SER A 50 -24.81 13.69 -15.50
N TYR A 51 -23.78 13.98 -16.31
CA TYR A 51 -23.03 15.23 -16.22
C TYR A 51 -23.54 16.30 -17.16
N TRP A 52 -24.36 15.91 -18.14
CA TRP A 52 -25.08 16.81 -19.03
C TRP A 52 -26.37 16.13 -19.49
N SER A 53 -27.43 16.91 -19.66
CA SER A 53 -28.75 16.44 -20.05
C SER A 53 -29.52 17.53 -20.77
N THR A 54 -30.33 17.15 -21.76
CA THR A 54 -31.27 18.07 -22.41
C THR A 54 -32.48 18.40 -21.54
N ALA A 55 -32.74 17.63 -20.48
CA ALA A 55 -33.90 17.74 -19.60
C ALA A 55 -35.26 17.69 -20.35
N THR A 56 -35.34 16.94 -21.45
CA THR A 56 -36.53 16.91 -22.31
C THR A 56 -37.44 15.70 -22.08
N PHE A 57 -37.63 15.35 -20.81
CA PHE A 57 -38.43 14.21 -20.34
C PHE A 57 -39.89 14.23 -20.85
N GLY A 58 -40.51 13.05 -20.94
CA GLY A 58 -41.96 12.89 -21.14
C GLY A 58 -42.39 12.60 -22.58
N SER A 59 -41.48 12.24 -23.48
CA SER A 59 -41.82 11.91 -24.88
C SER A 59 -41.16 10.61 -25.32
N TYR A 60 -41.95 9.52 -25.33
CA TYR A 60 -41.49 8.14 -25.47
C TYR A 60 -41.08 7.70 -26.89
N SER A 61 -40.75 8.63 -27.80
CA SER A 61 -40.42 8.29 -29.20
C SER A 61 -39.55 9.35 -29.87
N LYS A 62 -38.68 9.99 -29.09
CA LYS A 62 -37.72 10.94 -29.67
C LYS A 62 -36.61 10.21 -30.42
N ARG A 63 -36.07 10.90 -31.42
CA ARG A 63 -34.81 10.55 -32.08
C ARG A 63 -33.89 11.76 -32.07
N LEU A 64 -32.60 11.54 -31.90
CA LEU A 64 -31.58 12.57 -32.16
C LEU A 64 -31.23 12.50 -33.64
N THR A 65 -31.52 13.58 -34.36
CA THR A 65 -31.29 13.70 -35.80
C THR A 65 -30.12 14.64 -36.04
N LEU A 66 -29.20 14.24 -36.94
CA LEU A 66 -28.26 15.16 -37.58
C LEU A 66 -28.54 15.15 -39.08
N ASP A 67 -29.05 16.23 -39.64
CA ASP A 67 -29.37 16.29 -41.07
C ASP A 67 -28.13 16.63 -41.94
N LYS A 68 -28.32 16.63 -43.26
CA LYS A 68 -27.24 16.97 -44.21
C LYS A 68 -26.89 18.46 -44.26
N LYS A 69 -27.72 19.34 -43.68
CA LYS A 69 -27.54 20.79 -43.59
C LYS A 69 -26.90 21.20 -42.26
N GLY A 70 -26.68 20.25 -41.35
CA GLY A 70 -26.06 20.47 -40.05
C GLY A 70 -27.06 20.75 -38.92
N PHE A 71 -28.37 20.62 -39.17
CA PHE A 71 -29.36 20.68 -38.11
C PHE A 71 -29.16 19.50 -37.16
N LEU A 72 -28.96 19.79 -35.88
CA LEU A 72 -28.80 18.82 -34.81
C LEU A 72 -29.88 19.06 -33.76
N GLY A 73 -30.75 18.07 -33.54
CA GLY A 73 -31.84 18.22 -32.58
C GLY A 73 -32.55 16.91 -32.24
N LEU A 74 -33.37 16.97 -31.19
CA LEU A 74 -34.29 15.91 -30.81
C LEU A 74 -35.64 16.14 -31.47
N GLU A 75 -36.10 15.16 -32.23
CA GLU A 75 -37.36 15.18 -32.96
C GLU A 75 -38.30 14.11 -32.42
N GLY A 76 -39.57 14.48 -32.17
CA GLY A 76 -40.63 13.53 -31.88
C GLY A 76 -41.06 12.73 -33.12
N PRO A 77 -41.95 11.74 -32.96
CA PRO A 77 -42.43 10.91 -34.08
C PRO A 77 -43.33 11.69 -35.05
N ASN A 78 -44.00 12.74 -34.57
CA ASN A 78 -44.84 13.64 -35.36
C ASN A 78 -44.13 14.99 -35.49
N TYR A 79 -44.06 15.54 -36.71
CA TYR A 79 -43.45 16.84 -37.04
C TYR A 79 -44.23 18.05 -36.46
N ASN A 80 -44.59 18.01 -35.18
CA ASN A 80 -45.14 19.16 -34.47
C ASN A 80 -43.98 19.94 -33.81
N SER A 81 -43.95 21.26 -34.03
CA SER A 81 -42.86 22.14 -33.54
C SER A 81 -42.66 22.11 -32.03
N SER A 82 -43.69 21.76 -31.25
CA SER A 82 -43.66 21.67 -29.79
C SER A 82 -42.88 20.47 -29.23
N LEU A 83 -42.50 19.50 -30.07
CA LEU A 83 -41.69 18.33 -29.67
C LEU A 83 -40.23 18.40 -30.16
N LEU A 84 -39.85 19.52 -30.77
CA LEU A 84 -38.52 19.76 -31.33
C LEU A 84 -37.62 20.44 -30.28
N HIS A 85 -36.53 19.79 -29.88
CA HIS A 85 -35.48 20.43 -29.08
C HIS A 85 -34.22 20.61 -29.91
N ILE A 86 -33.91 21.85 -30.24
CA ILE A 86 -32.82 22.23 -31.14
C ILE A 86 -31.52 22.35 -30.34
N LEU A 87 -30.47 21.65 -30.77
CA LEU A 87 -29.12 21.81 -30.25
C LEU A 87 -28.31 22.76 -31.14
N ASP A 88 -28.45 22.62 -32.46
CA ASP A 88 -27.89 23.52 -33.45
C ASP A 88 -28.84 23.62 -34.66
N ASN A 89 -29.07 24.84 -35.15
CA ASN A 89 -29.96 25.10 -36.28
C ASN A 89 -29.34 24.72 -37.65
N GLY A 90 -28.08 24.30 -37.67
CA GLY A 90 -27.30 24.10 -38.88
C GLY A 90 -26.94 25.42 -39.55
N THR A 91 -26.29 25.31 -40.70
CA THR A 91 -25.99 26.47 -41.56
C THR A 91 -26.39 26.17 -42.98
N TYR A 92 -26.88 27.18 -43.69
CA TYR A 92 -27.03 27.09 -45.13
C TYR A 92 -25.64 26.83 -45.76
N PRO A 93 -25.50 25.82 -46.63
CA PRO A 93 -24.23 25.54 -47.28
C PRO A 93 -23.76 26.78 -48.06
N GLU A 94 -22.52 27.21 -47.83
CA GLU A 94 -21.91 28.27 -48.64
C GLU A 94 -21.87 27.81 -50.11
N LYS A 95 -22.28 28.70 -51.02
CA LYS A 95 -22.19 28.42 -52.46
C LYS A 95 -20.74 28.05 -52.81
N ASN A 96 -20.56 26.92 -53.51
CA ASN A 96 -19.29 26.37 -53.99
C ASN A 96 -18.41 25.62 -52.96
N LYS A 97 -18.88 25.33 -51.74
CA LYS A 97 -18.15 24.47 -50.79
C LYS A 97 -18.93 23.20 -50.47
N THR A 98 -18.27 22.05 -50.54
CA THR A 98 -18.86 20.79 -50.07
C THR A 98 -18.64 20.70 -48.56
N SER A 99 -19.71 20.55 -47.79
CA SER A 99 -19.64 20.52 -46.33
C SER A 99 -20.22 19.20 -45.79
N ILE A 100 -19.48 18.57 -44.88
CA ILE A 100 -19.91 17.34 -44.20
C ILE A 100 -20.03 17.62 -42.71
N TYR A 101 -21.20 17.33 -42.14
CA TYR A 101 -21.47 17.50 -40.73
C TYR A 101 -21.30 16.18 -39.98
N ARG A 102 -20.60 16.25 -38.84
CA ARG A 102 -20.34 15.10 -37.98
C ARG A 102 -20.53 15.50 -36.52
N ALA A 103 -21.48 14.87 -35.84
CA ALA A 103 -21.56 14.92 -34.39
C ALA A 103 -20.81 13.72 -33.79
N THR A 104 -20.04 13.93 -32.73
CA THR A 104 -19.23 12.88 -32.09
C THR A 104 -19.13 13.11 -30.59
N LEU A 105 -19.19 12.02 -29.83
CA LEU A 105 -18.85 12.02 -28.42
C LEU A 105 -17.34 11.80 -28.32
N ASP A 106 -16.60 12.87 -28.03
CA ASP A 106 -15.15 12.86 -28.06
C ASP A 106 -14.55 12.17 -26.82
N THR A 107 -13.24 11.90 -26.88
CA THR A 107 -12.48 11.21 -25.83
C THR A 107 -12.46 11.93 -24.48
N ASP A 108 -12.86 13.20 -24.44
CA ASP A 108 -12.97 14.01 -23.23
C ASP A 108 -14.40 14.08 -22.67
N GLY A 109 -15.35 13.36 -23.28
CA GLY A 109 -16.74 13.25 -22.84
C GLY A 109 -17.66 14.35 -23.35
N PHE A 110 -17.18 15.25 -24.20
CA PHE A 110 -18.02 16.27 -24.80
C PHE A 110 -18.66 15.74 -26.07
N PHE A 111 -19.96 15.99 -26.24
CA PHE A 111 -20.61 15.73 -27.51
C PHE A 111 -20.54 17.02 -28.35
N ARG A 112 -19.87 16.92 -29.50
CA ARG A 112 -19.56 18.08 -30.35
C ARG A 112 -20.07 17.88 -31.76
N LEU A 113 -20.54 18.97 -32.35
CA LEU A 113 -20.87 19.07 -33.77
C LEU A 113 -19.71 19.73 -34.51
N TYR A 114 -19.22 19.03 -35.53
CA TYR A 114 -18.18 19.48 -36.42
C TYR A 114 -18.71 19.69 -37.83
N VAL A 115 -18.15 20.68 -38.52
CA VAL A 115 -18.26 20.82 -39.97
C VAL A 115 -16.90 20.62 -40.60
N HIS A 116 -16.85 19.76 -41.60
CA HIS A 116 -15.72 19.56 -42.48
C HIS A 116 -16.01 20.27 -43.80
N HIS A 117 -15.34 21.39 -44.04
CA HIS A 117 -15.41 22.11 -45.31
C HIS A 117 -14.34 21.58 -46.26
N PHE A 118 -14.74 21.26 -47.49
CA PHE A 118 -13.84 20.88 -48.56
C PHE A 118 -13.84 22.00 -49.59
N ASP A 119 -12.74 22.75 -49.64
CA ASP A 119 -12.50 23.81 -50.60
C ASP A 119 -11.96 23.23 -51.92
N SER A 120 -11.26 22.09 -51.84
CA SER A 120 -10.79 21.29 -52.98
C SER A 120 -10.62 19.82 -52.55
N SER A 121 -10.18 18.94 -53.47
CA SER A 121 -9.87 17.54 -53.15
C SER A 121 -8.72 17.36 -52.14
N THR A 122 -7.87 18.37 -51.95
CA THR A 122 -6.67 18.31 -51.11
C THR A 122 -6.71 19.25 -49.91
N SER A 123 -7.66 20.19 -49.87
CA SER A 123 -7.80 21.17 -48.79
C SER A 123 -9.11 20.98 -48.05
N SER A 124 -9.01 20.65 -46.76
CA SER A 124 -10.15 20.51 -45.88
C SER A 124 -9.94 21.27 -44.57
N ASN A 125 -10.96 21.98 -44.12
CA ASN A 125 -10.97 22.72 -42.87
C ASN A 125 -11.98 22.09 -41.89
N LEU A 126 -11.55 21.81 -40.67
CA LEU A 126 -12.39 21.27 -39.60
C LEU A 126 -12.73 22.37 -38.60
N LEU A 127 -14.02 22.66 -38.44
CA LEU A 127 -14.49 23.66 -37.48
C LEU A 127 -15.48 23.03 -36.49
N LYS A 128 -15.32 23.36 -35.21
CA LYS A 128 -16.29 23.04 -34.15
C LYS A 128 -17.44 24.06 -34.23
N LYS A 129 -18.66 23.57 -34.49
CA LYS A 129 -19.89 24.40 -34.54
C LYS A 129 -20.54 24.52 -33.17
N TRP A 130 -20.69 23.38 -32.49
CA TRP A 130 -21.40 23.30 -31.21
C TRP A 130 -20.78 22.24 -30.29
N SER A 131 -21.00 22.39 -28.98
CA SER A 131 -20.48 21.52 -27.92
C SER A 131 -21.47 21.49 -26.75
N THR A 132 -21.65 20.33 -26.10
CA THR A 132 -22.52 20.20 -24.92
C THR A 132 -22.10 21.05 -23.73
N LEU A 133 -20.79 21.27 -23.58
CA LEU A 133 -20.18 21.96 -22.45
C LEU A 133 -19.05 22.86 -22.97
N ASP A 134 -18.69 23.87 -22.17
CA ASP A 134 -17.53 24.73 -22.41
C ASP A 134 -16.39 24.43 -21.42
N ASN A 135 -16.73 24.07 -20.17
CA ASN A 135 -15.77 23.80 -19.12
C ASN A 135 -15.56 22.28 -18.92
N PRO A 136 -14.35 21.74 -19.11
CA PRO A 136 -14.10 20.29 -18.95
C PRO A 136 -14.26 19.78 -17.51
N CYS A 137 -14.15 20.66 -16.51
CA CYS A 137 -14.40 20.28 -15.12
C CYS A 137 -15.90 20.07 -14.80
N GLU A 138 -16.80 20.31 -15.77
CA GLU A 138 -18.23 19.96 -15.63
C GLU A 138 -18.51 18.50 -15.93
N VAL A 139 -17.61 17.83 -16.65
CA VAL A 139 -17.70 16.40 -16.89
C VAL A 139 -17.46 15.67 -15.56
N ARG A 140 -18.50 14.98 -15.07
CA ARG A 140 -18.38 14.20 -13.83
C ARG A 140 -17.35 13.10 -14.01
N GLY A 141 -16.34 13.13 -13.15
CA GLY A 141 -15.26 12.15 -13.17
C GLY A 141 -14.25 12.44 -14.26
N PHE A 142 -14.13 13.68 -14.72
CA PHE A 142 -12.98 14.13 -15.51
C PHE A 142 -11.66 13.79 -14.80
N CYS A 143 -11.58 14.10 -13.51
CA CYS A 143 -10.50 13.67 -12.63
C CYS A 143 -10.86 12.40 -11.87
N GLY A 144 -9.85 11.59 -11.56
CA GLY A 144 -10.01 10.33 -10.83
C GLY A 144 -10.42 10.54 -9.37
N ILE A 145 -10.65 9.45 -8.66
CA ILE A 145 -11.06 9.51 -7.25
C ILE A 145 -9.99 10.22 -6.42
N ASN A 146 -10.44 10.90 -5.35
CA ASN A 146 -9.60 11.64 -4.41
C ASN A 146 -8.80 12.79 -5.03
N SER A 147 -9.24 13.27 -6.20
CA SER A 147 -8.69 14.44 -6.88
C SER A 147 -9.82 15.38 -7.31
N TYR A 148 -9.48 16.63 -7.60
CA TYR A 148 -10.40 17.64 -8.11
C TYR A 148 -9.88 18.27 -9.40
N CYS A 149 -10.83 18.80 -10.17
CA CYS A 149 -10.56 19.48 -11.44
C CYS A 149 -10.46 21.00 -11.24
N LEU A 150 -9.50 21.63 -11.90
CA LEU A 150 -9.41 23.07 -12.04
C LEU A 150 -9.02 23.43 -13.48
N VAL A 151 -9.49 24.59 -13.96
CA VAL A 151 -9.12 25.09 -15.28
C VAL A 151 -7.89 25.99 -15.15
N LYS A 152 -6.83 25.66 -15.87
CA LYS A 152 -5.60 26.47 -15.98
C LYS A 152 -5.26 26.67 -17.45
N ASN A 153 -5.21 27.92 -17.90
CA ASN A 153 -4.94 28.30 -19.30
C ASN A 153 -5.89 27.58 -20.29
N ASN A 154 -7.20 27.60 -20.01
CA ASN A 154 -8.24 26.89 -20.77
C ASN A 154 -8.13 25.35 -20.82
N ASN A 155 -7.18 24.77 -20.10
CA ASN A 155 -7.03 23.32 -19.98
C ASN A 155 -7.45 22.85 -18.59
N ALA A 156 -8.18 21.75 -18.53
CA ALA A 156 -8.51 21.12 -17.26
C ALA A 156 -7.32 20.33 -16.72
N VAL A 157 -7.01 20.56 -15.44
CA VAL A 157 -5.90 19.95 -14.71
C VAL A 157 -6.47 19.28 -13.46
N CYS A 158 -5.99 18.08 -13.18
CA CYS A 158 -6.36 17.34 -11.98
C CYS A 158 -5.32 17.52 -10.88
N GLN A 159 -5.77 17.77 -9.66
CA GLN A 159 -4.94 17.87 -8.47
C GLN A 159 -5.47 17.00 -7.34
N CYS A 160 -4.59 16.38 -6.57
CA CYS A 160 -4.98 15.63 -5.38
C CYS A 160 -5.54 16.55 -4.30
N TYR A 161 -6.54 16.07 -3.55
CA TYR A 161 -6.94 16.77 -2.34
C TYR A 161 -5.80 16.81 -1.31
N PRO A 162 -5.76 17.84 -0.43
CA PRO A 162 -4.74 17.96 0.59
C PRO A 162 -4.55 16.68 1.42
N GLY A 163 -3.30 16.28 1.61
CA GLY A 163 -2.91 15.08 2.35
C GLY A 163 -3.11 13.76 1.59
N LEU A 164 -3.37 13.81 0.28
CA LEU A 164 -3.38 12.68 -0.63
C LEU A 164 -2.35 12.93 -1.73
N PHE A 165 -1.82 11.86 -2.32
CA PHE A 165 -0.81 11.98 -3.38
C PHE A 165 -1.03 10.90 -4.44
N SER A 166 -0.48 11.16 -5.61
CA SER A 166 -0.43 10.20 -6.71
C SER A 166 0.98 9.64 -6.80
N PHE A 167 1.09 8.36 -7.17
CA PHE A 167 2.36 7.74 -7.54
C PHE A 167 2.72 7.99 -9.01
N ASP A 168 1.76 8.50 -9.80
CA ASP A 168 1.92 8.74 -11.24
C ASP A 168 1.53 10.19 -11.58
N HIS A 169 2.45 10.90 -12.23
CA HIS A 169 2.29 12.30 -12.64
C HIS A 169 1.81 12.44 -14.10
N SER A 170 1.59 11.33 -14.81
CA SER A 170 1.47 11.33 -16.27
C SER A 170 0.05 11.11 -16.84
N CYS A 171 -1.00 11.09 -16.02
CA CYS A 171 -2.34 10.68 -16.48
C CYS A 171 -3.41 11.80 -16.45
N LYS A 172 -4.20 11.91 -17.54
CA LYS A 172 -5.48 12.68 -17.59
C LYS A 172 -6.47 12.23 -16.50
N PHE A 173 -6.33 10.99 -16.02
CA PHE A 173 -7.18 10.37 -15.00
C PHE A 173 -6.38 10.17 -13.70
N LEU A 174 -5.94 11.27 -13.08
CA LEU A 174 -5.16 11.25 -11.84
C LEU A 174 -5.95 10.60 -10.69
N VAL A 175 -5.41 9.53 -10.10
CA VAL A 175 -5.98 8.87 -8.91
C VAL A 175 -5.06 9.09 -7.72
N CYS A 176 -5.63 9.54 -6.60
CA CYS A 176 -4.84 9.86 -5.41
C CYS A 176 -5.12 8.89 -4.26
N TYR A 177 -4.05 8.48 -3.59
CA TYR A 177 -4.05 7.51 -2.51
C TYR A 177 -3.51 8.12 -1.21
N ARG A 178 -3.64 7.34 -0.13
CA ARG A 178 -3.05 7.65 1.19
C ARG A 178 -1.67 7.02 1.30
N ASN A 179 -0.81 7.64 2.11
CA ASN A 179 0.47 7.06 2.51
C ASN A 179 0.11 6.21 3.71
N HIS A 180 0.12 4.89 3.52
CA HIS A 180 -0.21 3.86 4.50
C HIS A 180 -0.31 4.38 5.94
N SER A 181 -1.54 4.52 6.45
CA SER A 181 -1.80 4.84 7.84
C SER A 181 -3.19 4.35 8.22
N GLU A 182 -3.24 3.37 9.12
CA GLU A 182 -4.46 2.95 9.81
C GLU A 182 -5.16 4.18 10.41
N ASP A 183 -6.48 4.22 10.32
CA ASP A 183 -7.28 5.29 10.92
C ASP A 183 -7.15 5.21 12.45
N GLY A 184 -6.23 6.01 13.00
CA GLY A 184 -5.98 6.13 14.45
C GLY A 184 -7.16 6.63 15.28
N CYS A 185 -8.36 6.69 14.70
CA CYS A 185 -9.60 6.99 15.41
C CYS A 185 -10.07 5.81 16.29
N ARG A 186 -9.53 4.60 16.08
CA ARG A 186 -9.85 3.40 16.89
C ARG A 186 -8.75 2.96 17.88
N SER A 187 -7.57 3.57 17.84
CA SER A 187 -6.47 3.22 18.76
C SER A 187 -6.72 3.85 20.13
N THR A 188 -7.08 3.02 21.10
CA THR A 188 -7.50 3.37 22.47
C THR A 188 -6.38 3.90 23.38
N LYS A 189 -5.14 4.07 22.89
CA LYS A 189 -4.00 4.47 23.73
C LYS A 189 -3.02 5.41 22.98
N GLU A 190 -3.19 6.71 23.25
CA GLU A 190 -2.28 7.86 23.00
C GLU A 190 -1.91 8.25 21.54
N PRO A 191 -1.41 9.48 21.30
CA PRO A 191 -1.76 10.78 21.88
C PRO A 191 -2.78 11.49 20.97
N THR A 192 -3.29 12.65 21.37
CA THR A 192 -4.12 13.54 20.53
C THR A 192 -3.58 13.63 19.10
N VAL A 193 -4.21 12.93 18.16
CA VAL A 193 -3.88 13.02 16.74
C VAL A 193 -4.17 14.46 16.32
N LEU A 194 -3.13 15.28 16.19
CA LEU A 194 -3.28 16.63 15.68
C LEU A 194 -3.63 16.53 14.19
N TYR A 195 -4.82 17.02 13.85
CA TYR A 195 -5.22 17.20 12.47
C TYR A 195 -4.86 18.61 12.02
N ASN A 196 -4.20 18.75 10.86
CA ASN A 196 -4.06 20.04 10.21
C ASN A 196 -5.31 20.26 9.36
N ILE A 197 -5.76 21.51 9.35
CA ILE A 197 -6.85 21.93 8.49
C ILE A 197 -6.22 22.65 7.30
N THR A 198 -6.28 22.02 6.14
CA THR A 198 -6.03 22.72 4.87
C THR A 198 -7.37 23.16 4.30
N SER A 199 -7.48 24.43 3.96
CA SER A 199 -8.70 24.99 3.37
C SER A 199 -8.49 25.33 1.90
N LEU A 200 -9.47 24.96 1.07
CA LEU A 200 -9.56 25.38 -0.31
C LEU A 200 -10.83 26.22 -0.49
N LYS A 201 -10.70 27.38 -1.13
CA LYS A 201 -11.84 28.23 -1.48
C LYS A 201 -12.43 27.79 -2.82
N ASN A 202 -13.65 28.21 -3.08
CA ASN A 202 -14.32 28.09 -4.37
C ASN A 202 -14.43 26.62 -4.83
N MET A 203 -14.60 25.72 -3.87
CA MET A 203 -14.65 24.28 -4.12
C MET A 203 -16.11 23.85 -4.20
N TRP A 204 -16.41 22.92 -5.10
CA TRP A 204 -17.74 22.33 -5.23
C TRP A 204 -17.63 20.82 -5.40
N TRP A 205 -18.47 20.07 -4.70
CA TRP A 205 -18.66 18.64 -4.93
C TRP A 205 -20.01 18.40 -5.57
N VAL A 206 -20.02 17.61 -6.63
CA VAL A 206 -21.26 17.16 -7.26
C VAL A 206 -21.80 15.89 -6.58
N ASP A 207 -20.93 15.15 -5.88
CA ASP A 207 -21.32 13.95 -5.13
C ASP A 207 -22.10 14.31 -3.86
N SER A 208 -22.91 13.37 -3.35
CA SER A 208 -23.77 13.64 -2.19
C SER A 208 -23.00 13.57 -0.86
N PRO A 209 -23.18 14.52 0.06
CA PRO A 209 -22.66 14.40 1.42
C PRO A 209 -23.37 13.28 2.17
N TYR A 210 -22.68 12.63 3.11
CA TYR A 210 -23.32 11.61 3.95
C TYR A 210 -24.04 12.21 5.17
N SER A 211 -23.77 13.48 5.46
CA SER A 211 -24.39 14.23 6.55
C SER A 211 -24.42 15.71 6.21
N VAL A 212 -25.59 16.31 6.39
CA VAL A 212 -25.85 17.74 6.21
C VAL A 212 -26.39 18.27 7.53
N ALA A 213 -25.84 19.37 8.03
CA ALA A 213 -26.30 20.02 9.24
C ALA A 213 -26.14 21.54 9.14
N ASN A 214 -27.08 22.28 9.71
CA ASN A 214 -26.95 23.73 9.84
C ASN A 214 -26.02 24.04 11.01
N MET A 215 -24.98 24.83 10.76
CA MET A 215 -24.00 25.23 11.76
C MET A 215 -23.66 26.70 11.59
N SER A 216 -23.72 27.44 12.68
CA SER A 216 -23.55 28.91 12.69
C SER A 216 -22.21 29.39 12.16
N THR A 217 -21.14 28.60 12.31
CA THR A 217 -19.83 28.97 11.79
C THR A 217 -19.10 27.79 11.16
N MET A 218 -18.28 28.15 10.19
CA MET A 218 -17.31 27.28 9.53
C MET A 218 -16.37 26.56 10.53
N ASN A 219 -15.96 27.23 11.61
CA ASN A 219 -15.09 26.64 12.63
C ASN A 219 -15.79 25.51 13.39
N VAL A 220 -17.07 25.70 13.72
CA VAL A 220 -17.90 24.66 14.35
C VAL A 220 -18.07 23.47 13.41
N CYS A 221 -18.35 23.71 12.12
CA CYS A 221 -18.41 22.68 11.09
C CYS A 221 -17.11 21.88 10.95
N SER A 222 -15.98 22.59 10.87
CA SER A 222 -14.66 21.96 10.80
C SER A 222 -14.35 21.11 12.04
N LYS A 223 -14.66 21.61 13.24
CA LYS A 223 -14.47 20.87 14.50
C LYS A 223 -15.34 19.60 14.53
N SER A 224 -16.58 19.69 14.08
CA SER A 224 -17.49 18.54 13.99
C SER A 224 -16.96 17.44 13.04
N CYS A 225 -16.16 17.80 12.02
CA CYS A 225 -15.47 16.83 11.17
C CYS A 225 -14.23 16.23 11.84
N GLN A 226 -13.54 16.99 12.70
CA GLN A 226 -12.38 16.47 13.44
C GLN A 226 -12.79 15.39 14.44
N GLU A 227 -13.94 15.55 15.09
CA GLU A 227 -14.51 14.59 16.05
C GLU A 227 -15.13 13.37 15.36
N ASP A 228 -15.59 13.51 14.11
CA ASP A 228 -16.14 12.41 13.33
C ASP A 228 -15.02 11.59 12.65
N CYS A 229 -14.94 10.30 13.00
CA CYS A 229 -13.94 9.38 12.45
C CYS A 229 -14.08 9.12 10.94
N ASN A 230 -15.31 9.17 10.41
CA ASN A 230 -15.58 8.94 9.00
C ASN A 230 -15.40 10.21 8.17
N CYS A 231 -15.51 11.38 8.81
CA CYS A 231 -15.39 12.66 8.12
C CYS A 231 -13.96 12.88 7.63
N ARG A 232 -13.82 13.09 6.32
CA ARG A 232 -12.54 13.45 5.70
C ARG A 232 -12.49 14.88 5.22
N ALA A 233 -13.60 15.38 4.71
CA ALA A 233 -13.70 16.76 4.26
C ALA A 233 -15.08 17.34 4.60
N VAL A 234 -15.14 18.65 4.75
CA VAL A 234 -16.40 19.38 4.83
C VAL A 234 -16.45 20.47 3.78
N LEU A 235 -17.64 20.69 3.22
CA LEU A 235 -17.96 21.84 2.41
C LEU A 235 -18.92 22.74 3.20
N TYR A 236 -18.51 23.97 3.47
CA TYR A 236 -19.31 24.96 4.20
C TYR A 236 -19.74 26.09 3.27
N MET A 237 -21.05 26.32 3.18
CA MET A 237 -21.68 27.37 2.37
C MET A 237 -23.02 27.74 3.01
N ASP A 238 -23.30 29.04 3.19
CA ASP A 238 -24.60 29.53 3.69
C ASP A 238 -25.11 28.81 4.95
N GLU A 239 -24.26 28.70 5.97
CA GLU A 239 -24.53 27.99 7.25
C GLU A 239 -24.78 26.48 7.11
N ASN A 240 -24.73 25.92 5.89
CA ASN A 240 -24.81 24.49 5.66
C ASN A 240 -23.43 23.84 5.76
N CYS A 241 -23.32 22.87 6.67
CA CYS A 241 -22.15 22.02 6.85
C CYS A 241 -22.39 20.66 6.20
N ASN A 242 -21.74 20.41 5.06
CA ASN A 242 -21.82 19.15 4.34
C ASN A 242 -20.59 18.30 4.63
N LYS A 243 -20.75 17.11 5.22
CA LYS A 243 -19.65 16.18 5.52
C LYS A 243 -19.48 15.12 4.45
N TYR A 244 -18.22 14.85 4.10
CA TYR A 244 -17.83 13.87 3.10
C TYR A 244 -16.80 12.89 3.64
N LYS A 245 -16.97 11.62 3.27
CA LYS A 245 -16.05 10.51 3.57
C LYS A 245 -15.31 10.10 2.31
N LEU A 246 -14.23 9.33 2.45
CA LEU A 246 -13.55 8.76 1.29
C LEU A 246 -14.36 7.64 0.64
N PRO A 247 -14.19 7.40 -0.68
CA PRO A 247 -13.41 8.23 -1.61
C PRO A 247 -14.15 9.54 -1.96
N LEU A 248 -13.41 10.65 -2.06
CA LEU A 248 -13.98 11.93 -2.53
C LEU A 248 -14.03 11.91 -4.05
N ARG A 249 -15.16 12.26 -4.65
CA ARG A 249 -15.39 12.17 -6.10
C ARG A 249 -15.98 13.45 -6.64
N TYR A 250 -15.72 13.76 -7.91
CA TYR A 250 -16.40 14.85 -8.63
C TYR A 250 -16.22 16.24 -8.02
N GLY A 251 -15.09 16.50 -7.36
CA GLY A 251 -14.78 17.85 -6.93
C GLY A 251 -14.22 18.69 -8.05
N ARG A 252 -14.55 19.97 -8.03
CA ARG A 252 -14.05 20.98 -8.96
C ARG A 252 -13.91 22.32 -8.28
N MET A 253 -12.98 23.13 -8.76
CA MET A 253 -12.97 24.55 -8.47
C MET A 253 -13.97 25.28 -9.38
N SER A 254 -14.76 26.18 -8.81
CA SER A 254 -15.75 26.98 -9.53
C SER A 254 -15.75 28.40 -9.01
N GLU A 255 -15.51 29.38 -9.86
CA GLU A 255 -15.50 30.80 -9.48
C GLU A 255 -16.88 31.32 -9.05
N ASN A 256 -17.95 30.62 -9.45
CA ASN A 256 -19.33 30.98 -9.12
C ASN A 256 -19.75 30.62 -7.70
N THR A 257 -18.90 29.94 -6.92
CA THR A 257 -19.21 29.57 -5.54
C THR A 257 -18.22 30.19 -4.56
N SER A 258 -18.75 30.66 -3.44
CA SER A 258 -17.98 31.11 -2.27
C SER A 258 -17.72 29.98 -1.27
N ALA A 259 -18.15 28.74 -1.59
CA ALA A 259 -18.06 27.60 -0.70
C ALA A 259 -16.61 27.28 -0.32
N LYS A 260 -16.42 27.00 0.98
CA LYS A 260 -15.10 26.71 1.56
C LYS A 260 -15.02 25.23 1.91
N ALA A 261 -14.01 24.56 1.38
CA ALA A 261 -13.71 23.18 1.68
C ALA A 261 -12.62 23.07 2.73
N PHE A 262 -12.81 22.17 3.70
CA PHE A 262 -11.81 21.85 4.72
C PHE A 262 -11.46 20.38 4.65
N PHE A 263 -10.16 20.08 4.69
CA PHE A 263 -9.65 18.72 4.61
C PHE A 263 -8.98 18.35 5.92
N LYS A 264 -9.45 17.25 6.51
CA LYS A 264 -8.86 16.65 7.70
C LYS A 264 -7.58 15.93 7.29
N THR A 265 -6.42 16.55 7.48
CA THR A 265 -5.12 15.93 7.19
C THR A 265 -4.41 15.58 8.50
N LYS A 266 -3.71 14.44 8.56
CA LYS A 266 -2.93 14.10 9.77
C LYS A 266 -1.67 14.96 9.79
N VAL A 267 -1.38 15.63 10.91
CA VAL A 267 -0.05 16.18 11.16
C VAL A 267 0.80 15.03 11.67
N THR A 268 1.69 14.51 10.84
CA THR A 268 2.89 13.90 11.38
C THR A 268 3.67 15.02 12.04
N ARG A 269 3.54 15.19 13.36
CA ARG A 269 4.64 15.80 14.09
C ARG A 269 5.81 14.89 13.80
N SER A 270 6.79 15.34 13.02
CA SER A 270 8.16 14.88 13.26
C SER A 270 8.31 14.92 14.77
N PRO A 271 8.71 13.82 15.44
CA PRO A 271 8.80 13.84 16.88
C PRO A 271 9.62 15.07 17.22
N VAL A 272 8.98 16.08 17.82
CA VAL A 272 9.73 17.08 18.56
C VAL A 272 10.44 16.19 19.54
N VAL A 273 11.74 16.03 19.34
CA VAL A 273 12.63 15.53 20.36
C VAL A 273 12.47 16.55 21.46
N ILE A 274 11.47 16.35 22.31
CA ILE A 274 11.45 16.91 23.64
C ILE A 274 12.77 16.37 24.16
N ASN A 275 13.75 17.26 24.27
CA ASN A 275 15.03 16.99 24.89
C ASN A 275 14.68 16.68 26.35
N LYS A 276 14.22 15.46 26.58
CA LYS A 276 13.82 14.91 27.85
C LYS A 276 15.12 14.92 28.62
N SER A 277 15.21 15.85 29.55
CA SER A 277 16.36 16.13 30.40
C SER A 277 17.34 14.96 30.44
N LYS A 278 18.53 15.16 29.83
CA LYS A 278 19.65 14.22 29.83
C LYS A 278 20.02 13.73 31.24
N ARG A 279 19.46 14.35 32.29
CA ARG A 279 19.60 13.97 33.70
C ARG A 279 19.23 12.51 33.97
N ASN A 280 18.13 11.98 33.43
CA ASN A 280 17.74 10.59 33.72
C ASN A 280 18.70 9.58 33.07
N LEU A 281 19.19 9.87 31.86
CA LEU A 281 20.19 9.03 31.18
C LEU A 281 21.54 9.05 31.92
N ILE A 282 21.96 10.22 32.40
CA ILE A 282 23.18 10.37 33.22
C ILE A 282 23.05 9.58 34.53
N PHE A 283 21.90 9.64 35.21
CA PHE A 283 21.68 8.85 36.43
C PHE A 283 21.73 7.34 36.16
N VAL A 284 21.13 6.85 35.07
CA VAL A 284 21.18 5.43 34.71
C VAL A 284 22.61 4.98 34.38
N LEU A 285 23.39 5.81 33.64
CA LEU A 285 24.79 5.52 33.33
C LEU A 285 25.68 5.52 34.57
N LEU A 286 25.47 6.44 35.52
CA LEU A 286 26.22 6.47 36.77
C LEU A 286 25.89 5.25 37.67
N LEU A 287 24.63 4.85 37.73
CA LEU A 287 24.21 3.66 38.49
C LEU A 287 24.76 2.37 37.88
N SER A 288 24.77 2.24 36.54
CA SER A 288 25.31 1.05 35.88
C SER A 288 26.84 0.96 36.03
N LEU A 289 27.58 2.06 35.83
CA LEU A 289 29.03 2.11 36.02
C LEU A 289 29.43 1.83 37.48
N GLY A 290 28.68 2.37 38.44
CA GLY A 290 28.89 2.10 39.87
C GLY A 290 28.66 0.63 40.23
N SER A 291 27.60 0.03 39.68
CA SER A 291 27.30 -1.40 39.88
C SER A 291 28.39 -2.29 39.28
N ILE A 292 28.86 -2.01 38.07
CA ILE A 292 29.93 -2.77 37.41
C ILE A 292 31.23 -2.66 38.22
N SER A 293 31.60 -1.45 38.66
CA SER A 293 32.80 -1.24 39.49
C SER A 293 32.72 -2.03 40.80
N CYS A 294 31.56 -2.03 41.46
CA CYS A 294 31.32 -2.79 42.68
C CYS A 294 31.44 -4.31 42.44
N LEU A 295 30.84 -4.82 41.36
CA LEU A 295 30.95 -6.24 40.99
C LEU A 295 32.41 -6.63 40.73
N CYS A 296 33.16 -5.82 39.97
CA CYS A 296 34.58 -6.07 39.72
C CYS A 296 35.40 -6.13 41.01
N LEU A 297 35.13 -5.26 41.99
CA LEU A 297 35.79 -5.29 43.29
C LEU A 297 35.44 -6.56 44.08
N VAL A 298 34.17 -6.97 44.08
CA VAL A 298 33.74 -8.22 44.75
C VAL A 298 34.42 -9.42 44.10
N PHE A 299 34.48 -9.48 42.76
CA PHE A 299 35.19 -10.54 42.04
C PHE A 299 36.70 -10.54 42.32
N ALA A 300 37.34 -9.37 42.40
CA ALA A 300 38.77 -9.26 42.73
C ALA A 300 39.05 -9.74 44.16
N ILE A 301 38.20 -9.33 45.13
CA ILE A 301 38.30 -9.77 46.53
C ILE A 301 38.06 -11.28 46.63
N PHE A 302 37.04 -11.80 45.96
CA PHE A 302 36.75 -13.23 45.93
C PHE A 302 37.90 -14.02 45.30
N SER A 303 38.44 -13.55 44.17
CA SER A 303 39.61 -14.14 43.52
C SER A 303 40.84 -14.10 44.41
N PHE A 304 41.05 -13.02 45.16
CA PHE A 304 42.13 -12.92 46.15
C PHE A 304 41.93 -13.91 47.31
N PHE A 305 40.71 -14.10 47.79
CA PHE A 305 40.40 -15.11 48.82
C PHE A 305 40.57 -16.54 48.30
N LEU A 306 40.14 -16.82 47.08
CA LEU A 306 40.38 -18.10 46.41
C LEU A 306 41.89 -18.33 46.24
N TYR A 307 42.62 -17.33 45.78
CA TYR A 307 44.08 -17.37 45.65
C TYR A 307 44.78 -17.61 46.99
N LYS A 308 44.38 -16.90 48.06
CA LYS A 308 44.88 -17.13 49.43
C LYS A 308 44.52 -18.51 49.96
N LYS A 309 43.30 -19.01 49.70
CA LYS A 309 42.85 -20.36 50.07
C LYS A 309 43.64 -21.43 49.31
N GLN A 310 43.91 -21.18 48.04
CA GLN A 310 44.70 -22.06 47.18
C GLN A 310 46.17 -22.07 47.63
N ILE A 311 46.77 -20.91 47.93
CA ILE A 311 48.10 -20.82 48.55
C ILE A 311 48.12 -21.55 49.89
N HIS A 312 47.13 -21.34 50.76
CA HIS A 312 47.08 -22.03 52.05
C HIS A 312 46.94 -23.55 51.89
N ARG A 313 46.14 -24.02 50.91
CA ARG A 313 46.11 -25.44 50.51
C ARG A 313 47.48 -25.91 50.03
N TYR A 314 48.17 -25.12 49.20
CA TYR A 314 49.53 -25.41 48.73
C TYR A 314 50.55 -25.41 49.87
N THR A 315 50.46 -24.52 50.87
CA THR A 315 51.36 -24.49 52.05
C THR A 315 51.11 -25.68 52.97
N LYS A 316 49.83 -26.07 53.12
CA LYS A 316 49.44 -27.27 53.88
C LYS A 316 49.86 -28.57 53.17
N LEU A 317 49.94 -28.55 51.83
CA LEU A 317 50.47 -29.65 51.00
C LEU A 317 52.00 -29.67 50.94
N THR A 318 52.70 -28.54 51.02
CA THR A 318 54.19 -28.51 51.06
C THR A 318 54.75 -29.04 52.38
N GLY A 319 54.00 -28.94 53.48
CA GLY A 319 54.32 -29.65 54.73
C GLY A 319 54.29 -31.18 54.60
N SER A 320 53.59 -31.71 53.60
CA SER A 320 53.53 -33.14 53.26
C SER A 320 54.30 -33.53 51.99
N ALA A 321 54.77 -32.56 51.20
CA ALA A 321 55.39 -32.77 49.88
C ALA A 321 56.88 -33.08 49.93
N ASN A 322 57.55 -32.89 51.08
CA ASN A 322 58.95 -33.30 51.24
C ASN A 322 59.16 -34.82 51.36
N LEU A 323 58.09 -35.62 51.32
CA LEU A 323 58.18 -37.09 51.42
C LEU A 323 57.82 -37.85 50.12
N VAL A 324 57.41 -37.17 49.03
CA VAL A 324 56.84 -37.85 47.84
C VAL A 324 57.40 -37.36 46.49
N LEU A 325 58.21 -36.29 46.45
CA LEU A 325 58.83 -35.80 45.21
C LEU A 325 60.15 -36.50 44.86
N ALA A 326 60.11 -37.83 44.77
CA ALA A 326 61.10 -38.64 44.07
C ALA A 326 60.34 -39.57 43.11
N GLY A 327 59.95 -39.06 41.95
CA GLY A 327 59.24 -39.86 40.95
C GLY A 327 58.47 -39.01 39.95
N GLU A 328 59.15 -38.57 38.91
CA GLU A 328 58.62 -37.82 37.78
C GLU A 328 57.42 -38.49 37.08
N ARG A 329 56.53 -37.68 36.49
CA ARG A 329 55.94 -37.99 35.17
C ARG A 329 55.95 -36.75 34.29
N LYS A 330 57.05 -36.56 33.57
CA LYS A 330 57.04 -35.86 32.28
C LYS A 330 56.49 -36.82 31.22
N LEU A 331 55.68 -36.29 30.30
CA LEU A 331 55.18 -37.00 29.13
C LEU A 331 56.36 -37.62 28.34
N ARG A 332 56.28 -38.92 28.10
CA ARG A 332 57.23 -39.69 27.30
C ARG A 332 56.74 -39.71 25.85
N SER A 333 57.60 -39.32 24.92
CA SER A 333 57.40 -39.54 23.48
C SER A 333 57.86 -40.96 23.11
N TYR A 334 57.05 -41.69 22.34
CA TYR A 334 57.40 -43.01 21.81
C TYR A 334 57.83 -42.90 20.35
N SER A 335 58.77 -43.74 19.91
CA SER A 335 59.09 -43.87 18.49
C SER A 335 58.03 -44.70 17.75
N PHE A 336 57.95 -44.57 16.43
CA PHE A 336 56.98 -45.32 15.62
C PHE A 336 57.12 -46.84 15.80
N GLU A 337 58.35 -47.35 15.92
CA GLU A 337 58.61 -48.78 16.16
C GLU A 337 58.18 -49.25 17.57
N GLU A 338 58.28 -48.39 18.59
CA GLU A 338 57.73 -48.72 19.92
C GLU A 338 56.20 -48.76 19.89
N LEU A 339 55.56 -47.84 19.16
CA LEU A 339 54.11 -47.78 18.99
C LEU A 339 53.58 -48.98 18.22
N ALA A 340 54.18 -49.29 17.06
CA ALA A 340 53.82 -50.45 16.24
C ALA A 340 53.93 -51.76 17.03
N LYS A 341 54.96 -51.91 17.86
CA LYS A 341 55.11 -53.10 18.71
C LYS A 341 54.09 -53.19 19.84
N LEU A 342 53.63 -52.05 20.36
CA LEU A 342 52.64 -51.98 21.44
C LEU A 342 51.20 -52.15 20.92
N THR A 343 50.94 -51.80 19.66
CA THR A 343 49.64 -51.95 19.00
C THR A 343 49.52 -53.23 18.16
N ASP A 344 50.48 -54.16 18.31
CA ASP A 344 50.59 -55.39 17.50
C ASP A 344 50.48 -55.11 15.99
N ASP A 345 51.30 -54.17 15.51
CA ASP A 345 51.35 -53.64 14.14
C ASP A 345 50.06 -52.97 13.67
N PHE A 346 49.32 -52.34 14.59
CA PHE A 346 48.02 -51.69 14.30
C PHE A 346 47.00 -52.65 13.70
N LYS A 347 46.99 -53.90 14.18
CA LYS A 347 46.08 -54.96 13.72
C LYS A 347 44.60 -54.67 13.94
N GLU A 348 44.27 -53.83 14.92
CA GLU A 348 42.90 -53.37 15.16
C GLU A 348 42.69 -52.04 14.43
N GLU A 349 41.82 -52.08 13.42
CA GLU A 349 41.30 -50.90 12.75
C GLU A 349 40.55 -50.08 13.82
N ILE A 350 41.00 -48.85 14.08
CA ILE A 350 40.21 -47.91 14.87
C ILE A 350 39.01 -47.59 13.99
N ASP A 351 37.83 -48.16 14.30
CA ASP A 351 36.60 -47.84 13.59
C ASP A 351 36.50 -46.31 13.44
N GLU A 352 36.51 -45.80 12.21
CA GLU A 352 36.25 -44.39 11.94
C GLU A 352 34.79 -44.12 12.30
N ILE A 353 34.56 -43.71 13.54
CA ILE A 353 33.23 -43.35 14.01
C ILE A 353 32.89 -41.97 13.43
N ILE A 354 31.96 -41.94 12.46
CA ILE A 354 31.37 -40.71 11.98
C ILE A 354 30.58 -40.07 13.13
N LEU A 355 31.02 -38.90 13.58
CA LEU A 355 30.47 -38.18 14.74
C LEU A 355 28.94 -38.03 14.67
N SER A 356 28.38 -37.73 13.49
CA SER A 356 26.92 -37.61 13.30
C SER A 356 26.18 -38.94 13.50
N SER A 357 26.76 -40.07 13.09
CA SER A 357 26.18 -41.40 13.32
C SER A 357 26.21 -41.76 14.80
N TRP A 358 27.31 -41.47 15.49
CA TRP A 358 27.41 -41.74 16.93
C TRP A 358 26.44 -40.89 17.76
N VAL A 359 26.32 -39.60 17.43
CA VAL A 359 25.33 -38.72 18.05
C VAL A 359 23.91 -39.17 17.77
N TYR A 360 23.62 -39.65 16.55
CA TYR A 360 22.32 -40.23 16.21
C TYR A 360 22.01 -41.47 17.05
N ASP A 361 22.96 -42.39 17.16
CA ASP A 361 22.80 -43.61 17.95
C ASP A 361 22.60 -43.29 19.43
N CYS A 362 23.35 -42.34 20.00
CA CYS A 362 23.15 -41.84 21.37
C CYS A 362 21.74 -41.25 21.61
N ILE A 363 21.17 -40.54 20.63
CA ILE A 363 19.79 -40.05 20.72
C ILE A 363 18.78 -41.19 20.68
N MET A 364 18.99 -42.18 19.80
CA MET A 364 18.08 -43.31 19.63
C MET A 364 18.13 -44.29 20.81
N THR A 365 19.28 -44.45 21.47
CA THR A 365 19.43 -45.28 22.67
C THR A 365 19.12 -44.55 23.98
N GLY A 366 18.97 -43.22 23.94
CA GLY A 366 18.79 -42.39 25.14
C GLY A 366 20.06 -42.15 25.95
N ASP A 367 21.23 -42.50 25.40
CA ASP A 367 22.54 -42.38 26.05
C ASP A 367 23.25 -41.05 25.74
N ILE A 368 22.50 -39.95 25.66
CA ILE A 368 23.06 -38.62 25.32
C ILE A 368 24.10 -38.12 26.34
N HIS A 369 24.10 -38.67 27.55
CA HIS A 369 25.09 -38.35 28.59
C HIS A 369 26.52 -38.75 28.24
N LYS A 370 26.70 -39.72 27.33
CA LYS A 370 28.03 -40.12 26.84
C LYS A 370 28.69 -39.04 25.98
N LEU A 371 27.93 -38.06 25.50
CA LEU A 371 28.42 -36.98 24.65
C LEU A 371 29.08 -35.84 25.46
N VAL A 372 28.99 -35.86 26.79
CA VAL A 372 29.51 -34.80 27.66
C VAL A 372 30.43 -35.42 28.72
N VAL A 373 31.61 -34.83 28.91
CA VAL A 373 32.65 -35.34 29.82
C VAL A 373 32.47 -34.81 31.27
N ASP A 374 31.80 -33.67 31.46
CA ASP A 374 31.49 -33.05 32.76
C ASP A 374 30.02 -32.53 32.77
N ASP A 375 29.19 -33.02 33.70
CA ASP A 375 27.72 -32.90 33.65
C ASP A 375 27.09 -31.99 34.74
N ASP A 376 27.90 -31.34 35.57
CA ASP A 376 27.40 -30.70 36.80
C ASP A 376 26.39 -29.54 36.56
N ASP A 377 26.26 -29.01 35.34
CA ASP A 377 25.39 -27.87 34.98
C ASP A 377 24.64 -28.02 33.63
N VAL A 378 24.43 -29.23 33.10
CA VAL A 378 23.82 -29.42 31.76
C VAL A 378 22.30 -29.58 31.83
N ASP A 379 21.57 -28.73 31.09
CA ASP A 379 20.15 -28.94 30.82
C ASP A 379 19.98 -29.97 29.68
N TRP A 380 19.73 -31.22 30.07
CA TRP A 380 19.55 -32.36 29.18
C TRP A 380 18.47 -32.16 28.11
N ASN A 381 17.38 -31.47 28.44
CA ASN A 381 16.31 -31.21 27.47
C ASN A 381 16.76 -30.21 26.40
N THR A 382 17.53 -29.20 26.81
CA THR A 382 18.13 -28.24 25.88
C THR A 382 19.22 -28.91 25.03
N LEU A 383 20.03 -29.80 25.61
CA LEU A 383 21.05 -30.56 24.87
C LEU A 383 20.41 -31.46 23.81
N GLU A 384 19.41 -32.27 24.18
CA GLU A 384 18.72 -33.16 23.26
C GLU A 384 18.09 -32.38 22.09
N ARG A 385 17.47 -31.24 22.38
CA ARG A 385 16.89 -30.35 21.37
C ARG A 385 17.97 -29.80 20.42
N MET A 386 19.10 -29.35 20.95
CA MET A 386 20.22 -28.84 20.14
C MET A 386 20.81 -29.94 19.24
N LEU A 387 20.95 -31.16 19.74
CA LEU A 387 21.47 -32.30 18.97
C LEU A 387 20.53 -32.69 17.82
N LYS A 388 19.20 -32.74 18.07
CA LYS A 388 18.21 -33.02 17.02
C LYS A 388 18.20 -31.93 15.94
N VAL A 389 18.27 -30.65 16.31
CA VAL A 389 18.36 -29.54 15.35
C VAL A 389 19.67 -29.61 14.54
N GLY A 390 20.79 -29.91 15.20
CA GLY A 390 22.09 -30.09 14.55
C GLY A 390 22.05 -31.19 13.49
N LEU A 391 21.45 -32.34 13.80
CA LEU A 391 21.27 -33.45 12.86
C LEU A 391 20.36 -33.10 11.68
N TRP A 392 19.28 -32.32 11.88
CA TRP A 392 18.45 -31.81 10.78
C TRP A 392 19.21 -30.86 9.85
N CYS A 393 20.04 -29.98 10.42
CA CYS A 393 20.85 -29.03 9.65
C CYS A 393 22.00 -29.71 8.90
N ALA A 394 22.55 -30.79 9.47
CA ALA A 394 23.67 -31.55 8.92
C ALA A 394 23.25 -32.64 7.92
N GLN A 395 21.97 -32.76 7.57
CA GLN A 395 21.53 -33.77 6.60
C GLN A 395 22.19 -33.59 5.24
N GLU A 396 22.57 -34.68 4.59
CA GLU A 396 23.20 -34.63 3.27
C GLU A 396 22.25 -34.12 2.20
N ASP A 397 21.01 -34.64 2.17
CA ASP A 397 19.96 -34.17 1.27
C ASP A 397 19.49 -32.75 1.66
N PRO A 398 19.75 -31.72 0.83
CA PRO A 398 19.33 -30.35 1.11
C PRO A 398 17.82 -30.19 1.22
N ASN A 399 17.02 -31.08 0.61
CA ASN A 399 15.56 -31.01 0.65
C ASN A 399 14.97 -31.43 1.99
N LEU A 400 15.71 -32.24 2.75
CA LEU A 400 15.32 -32.63 4.11
C LEU A 400 15.70 -31.57 5.14
N ARG A 401 16.57 -30.61 4.79
CA ARG A 401 16.98 -29.55 5.72
C ARG A 401 15.83 -28.57 5.94
N PRO A 402 15.48 -28.25 7.21
CA PRO A 402 14.47 -27.25 7.49
C PRO A 402 14.91 -25.85 7.06
N LEU A 403 13.94 -25.01 6.69
CA LEU A 403 14.19 -23.59 6.45
C LEU A 403 14.74 -22.92 7.71
N MET A 404 15.63 -21.93 7.55
CA MET A 404 16.25 -21.21 8.69
C MET A 404 15.21 -20.64 9.68
N LYS A 405 14.06 -20.19 9.19
CA LYS A 405 12.95 -19.73 10.05
C LYS A 405 12.43 -20.84 11.00
N ASN A 406 12.38 -22.09 10.52
CA ASN A 406 11.92 -23.23 11.31
C ASN A 406 13.02 -23.65 12.29
N VAL A 407 14.30 -23.58 11.89
CA VAL A 407 15.45 -23.82 12.79
C VAL A 407 15.42 -22.86 13.97
N MET A 408 15.15 -21.57 13.75
CA MET A 408 15.01 -20.60 14.84
C MET A 408 13.87 -20.97 15.79
N TRP A 409 12.68 -21.30 15.27
CA TRP A 409 11.55 -21.71 16.10
C TRP A 409 11.81 -23.02 16.87
N MET A 410 12.56 -23.96 16.29
CA MET A 410 12.99 -25.19 16.96
C MET A 410 13.94 -24.90 18.12
N LEU A 411 14.93 -24.02 17.93
CA LEU A 411 15.89 -23.64 18.99
C LEU A 411 15.24 -22.85 20.13
N GLU A 412 14.29 -21.98 19.80
CA GLU A 412 13.51 -21.21 20.78
C GLU A 412 12.47 -22.08 21.53
N GLY A 413 12.26 -23.34 21.13
CA GLY A 413 11.28 -24.24 21.72
C GLY A 413 9.83 -23.89 21.39
N VAL A 414 9.60 -23.08 20.36
CA VAL A 414 8.27 -22.69 19.87
C VAL A 414 7.58 -23.84 19.13
N ILE A 415 8.37 -24.70 18.49
CA ILE A 415 7.90 -25.93 17.83
C ILE A 415 8.73 -27.13 18.30
N GLU A 416 8.08 -28.29 18.43
CA GLU A 416 8.74 -29.54 18.80
C GLU A 416 9.63 -30.04 17.65
N VAL A 417 10.79 -30.59 17.99
CA VAL A 417 11.77 -31.06 17.00
C VAL A 417 11.53 -32.55 16.74
N PRO A 418 11.06 -32.95 15.54
CA PRO A 418 10.88 -34.35 15.20
C PRO A 418 12.23 -35.07 15.14
N VAL A 419 12.22 -36.39 15.35
CA VAL A 419 13.43 -37.22 15.23
C VAL A 419 13.94 -37.15 13.78
N PRO A 420 15.22 -36.75 13.56
CA PRO A 420 15.79 -36.66 12.21
C PRO A 420 15.96 -38.04 11.58
N PRO A 421 16.05 -38.14 10.24
CA PRO A 421 16.44 -39.38 9.58
C PRO A 421 17.89 -39.75 9.93
N SER A 422 18.20 -41.05 9.92
CA SER A 422 19.56 -41.54 10.16
C SER A 422 20.54 -40.90 9.16
N PRO A 423 21.68 -40.36 9.61
CA PRO A 423 22.75 -39.93 8.70
C PRO A 423 23.14 -41.10 7.81
N ALA A 424 23.13 -40.91 6.48
CA ALA A 424 23.45 -41.98 5.55
C ALA A 424 24.83 -42.58 5.88
N ARG A 425 24.89 -43.90 6.11
CA ARG A 425 26.16 -44.62 6.16
C ARG A 425 26.66 -44.73 4.72
N PHE A 426 27.80 -44.11 4.41
CA PHE A 426 28.56 -44.50 3.23
C PHE A 426 28.97 -45.96 3.40
N ILE A 427 28.29 -46.85 2.68
CA ILE A 427 28.85 -48.17 2.37
C ILE A 427 29.48 -48.02 1.00
N SER A 428 30.81 -47.91 1.01
CA SER A 428 31.79 -47.99 -0.10
C SER A 428 31.48 -47.24 -1.39
#